data_AF-A0A060CN41-F1
#
_entry.id   AF-A0A060CN41-F1
#
_cell.length_a   1.000
_cell.length_b   1.000
_cell.length_c   1.000
_cell.angle_alpha   90.00
_cell.angle_beta   90.00
_cell.angle_gamma   90.00
#
_symmetry.space_group_name_H-M   'P 1'
#
loop_
_entity.id
_entity.type
_entity.pdbx_description
1 polymer ?
#
loop_
_entity_poly.entity_id
_entity_poly.type
_entity_poly.pdbx_seq_one_letter_code
_entity_poly.pdbx_strand_id
1 'polypeptide(L)'
;MASIADSTGETVFEAQPVLTRVIDADVMADANYALQQVIQSGSGGTARQLGRPIAGKTGSSTDNKSAWFVGYTPQVVGVVGLYQVGPNGEEETITPFGGYRQITGGSVPVDIWTAMMGP
;
A
#
# COMPACT_ATOMS: atom_id res chain seq x y z
N MET A 1 -23.85 -1.31 -5.25
CA MET A 1 -22.85 -2.40 -5.35
C MET A 1 -22.49 -2.57 -6.80
N ALA A 2 -21.32 -3.13 -7.13
CA ALA A 2 -20.99 -3.38 -8.54
C ALA A 2 -21.90 -4.47 -9.10
N SER A 3 -22.41 -4.27 -10.30
CA SER A 3 -23.25 -5.24 -11.01
C SER A 3 -22.86 -5.35 -12.48
N ILE A 4 -23.19 -6.49 -13.08
CA ILE A 4 -23.04 -6.75 -14.52
C ILE A 4 -24.44 -6.97 -15.07
N ALA A 5 -24.80 -6.21 -16.11
CA ALA A 5 -26.01 -6.41 -16.87
C ALA A 5 -25.68 -6.98 -18.25
N ASP A 6 -26.58 -7.79 -18.80
CA ASP A 6 -26.48 -8.28 -20.18
C ASP A 6 -26.94 -7.21 -21.21
N SER A 7 -27.00 -7.58 -22.49
CA SER A 7 -27.41 -6.68 -23.57
C SER A 7 -28.89 -6.27 -23.52
N THR A 8 -29.72 -6.95 -22.72
CA THR A 8 -31.13 -6.61 -22.51
C THR A 8 -31.33 -5.69 -21.30
N GLY A 9 -30.27 -5.47 -20.51
CA GLY A 9 -30.31 -4.71 -19.26
C GLY A 9 -30.67 -5.56 -18.04
N GLU A 10 -30.78 -6.89 -18.19
CA GLU A 10 -31.00 -7.79 -17.05
C GLU A 10 -29.72 -7.94 -16.25
N THR A 11 -29.80 -7.78 -14.92
CA THR A 11 -28.65 -7.98 -14.03
C THR A 11 -28.34 -9.47 -13.92
N VAL A 12 -27.19 -9.88 -14.45
CA VAL A 12 -26.72 -11.28 -14.43
C VAL A 12 -25.76 -11.55 -13.27
N PHE A 13 -25.23 -10.49 -12.66
CA PHE A 13 -24.37 -10.59 -11.49
C PHE A 13 -24.47 -9.34 -10.63
N GLU A 14 -24.55 -9.52 -9.33
CA GLU A 14 -24.40 -8.44 -8.35
C GLU A 14 -23.36 -8.87 -7.31
N ALA A 15 -22.38 -8.01 -7.06
CA ALA A 15 -21.36 -8.26 -6.06
C ALA A 15 -21.98 -8.24 -4.66
N GLN A 16 -21.89 -9.36 -3.95
CA GLN A 16 -22.28 -9.50 -2.55
C GLN A 16 -21.05 -9.76 -1.67
N PRO A 17 -20.32 -8.71 -1.23
CA PRO A 17 -19.19 -8.87 -0.35
C PRO A 17 -19.63 -9.44 1.02
N VAL A 18 -19.02 -10.55 1.41
CA VAL A 18 -19.16 -11.13 2.75
C VAL A 18 -17.99 -10.62 3.60
N LEU A 19 -18.29 -9.89 4.67
CA LEU A 19 -17.30 -9.34 5.58
C LEU A 19 -17.25 -10.20 6.85
N THR A 20 -16.09 -10.80 7.11
CA THR A 20 -15.85 -11.61 8.31
C THR A 20 -14.82 -10.92 9.20
N ARG A 21 -15.14 -10.75 10.48
CA ARG A 21 -14.14 -10.33 11.47
C ARG A 21 -13.23 -11.51 11.78
N VAL A 22 -11.95 -11.35 11.51
CA VAL A 22 -10.92 -12.40 11.71
C VAL A 22 -9.92 -12.08 12.83
N ILE A 23 -9.93 -10.85 13.35
CA ILE A 23 -9.08 -10.41 14.46
C ILE A 23 -9.95 -9.62 15.43
N ASP A 24 -9.69 -9.77 16.73
CA ASP A 24 -10.36 -9.04 17.79
C ASP A 24 -10.05 -7.53 17.73
N ALA A 25 -11.00 -6.72 18.17
CA ALA A 25 -10.96 -5.28 17.99
C ALA A 25 -9.87 -4.60 18.83
N ASP A 26 -9.59 -5.12 20.03
CA ASP A 26 -8.52 -4.66 20.92
C ASP A 26 -7.14 -4.98 20.33
N VAL A 27 -6.93 -6.21 19.84
CA VAL A 27 -5.69 -6.60 19.16
C VAL A 27 -5.44 -5.73 17.93
N MET A 28 -6.48 -5.45 17.14
CA MET A 28 -6.35 -4.54 15.99
C MET A 28 -6.12 -3.09 16.40
N ALA A 29 -6.62 -2.63 17.54
CA ALA A 29 -6.36 -1.28 18.02
C ALA A 29 -4.86 -1.09 18.32
N ASP A 30 -4.24 -2.06 18.99
CA ASP A 30 -2.80 -2.04 19.28
C ASP A 30 -1.95 -2.12 18.01
N ALA A 31 -2.30 -3.03 17.09
CA ALA A 31 -1.61 -3.14 15.80
C ALA A 31 -1.74 -1.86 14.98
N ASN A 32 -2.92 -1.26 14.94
CA ASN A 32 -3.18 -0.01 14.25
C ASN A 32 -2.38 1.15 14.86
N TYR A 33 -2.29 1.22 16.19
CA TYR A 33 -1.46 2.21 16.88
C TYR A 33 0.02 2.06 16.50
N ALA A 34 0.55 0.82 16.52
CA ALA A 34 1.93 0.56 16.12
C ALA A 34 2.19 0.95 14.66
N LEU A 35 1.26 0.67 13.74
CA LEU A 35 1.38 1.05 12.33
C LEU A 35 1.28 2.56 12.10
N GLN A 36 0.57 3.31 12.95
CA GLN A 36 0.61 4.77 12.91
C GLN A 36 1.99 5.31 13.30
N GLN A 37 2.73 4.65 14.20
CA GLN A 37 4.08 5.10 14.58
C GLN A 37 5.10 5.01 13.43
N VAL A 38 4.90 4.08 12.48
CA VAL A 38 5.72 4.02 11.25
C VAL A 38 5.59 5.32 10.45
N ILE A 39 4.41 5.93 10.45
CA ILE A 39 4.13 7.19 9.78
C ILE A 39 4.63 8.36 10.63
N GLN A 40 4.34 8.35 11.94
CA GLN A 40 4.63 9.49 12.81
C GLN A 40 6.12 9.69 13.08
N SER A 41 6.85 8.59 13.26
CA SER A 41 8.23 8.60 13.77
C SER A 41 9.14 7.59 13.08
N GLY A 42 8.67 6.97 11.98
CA GLY A 42 9.37 5.87 11.32
C GLY A 42 9.63 6.10 9.83
N SER A 43 9.82 4.98 9.14
CA SER A 43 10.21 4.93 7.72
C SER A 43 9.12 5.35 6.74
N GLY A 44 7.86 5.48 7.17
CA GLY A 44 6.74 5.97 6.34
C GLY A 44 6.52 7.49 6.45
N GLY A 45 7.51 8.23 6.96
CA GLY A 45 7.37 9.62 7.38
C GLY A 45 6.82 10.59 6.34
N THR A 46 7.04 10.35 5.05
CA THR A 46 6.51 11.19 3.95
C THR A 46 4.99 11.29 4.00
N ALA A 47 4.28 10.21 4.32
CA ALA A 47 2.82 10.17 4.31
C ALA A 47 2.16 11.14 5.32
N ARG A 48 2.92 11.66 6.30
CA ARG A 48 2.43 12.70 7.24
C ARG A 48 1.95 13.97 6.54
N GLN A 49 2.47 14.28 5.35
CA GLN A 49 2.08 15.48 4.61
C GLN A 49 0.60 15.52 4.22
N LEU A 50 -0.09 14.38 4.26
CA LEU A 50 -1.53 14.30 4.00
C LEU A 50 -2.40 14.85 5.14
N GLY A 51 -1.83 15.15 6.31
CA GLY A 51 -2.52 15.84 7.39
C GLY A 51 -3.72 15.09 7.99
N ARG A 52 -3.80 13.77 7.80
CA ARG A 52 -4.90 12.92 8.30
C ARG A 52 -4.38 11.62 8.92
N PRO A 53 -5.16 10.94 9.78
CA PRO A 53 -4.75 9.66 10.37
C PRO A 53 -4.47 8.60 9.29
N ILE A 54 -3.25 8.07 9.30
CA ILE A 54 -2.77 7.04 8.37
C ILE A 54 -1.99 6.01 9.19
N ALA A 55 -2.22 4.74 8.88
CA ALA A 55 -1.41 3.62 9.35
C ALA A 55 -0.76 2.96 8.14
N GLY A 56 0.47 2.46 8.30
CA GLY A 56 1.15 1.79 7.19
C GLY A 56 2.45 1.12 7.58
N LYS A 57 3.04 0.42 6.63
CA LYS A 57 4.29 -0.31 6.81
C LYS A 57 5.15 -0.25 5.55
N THR A 58 6.45 -0.01 5.77
CA THR A 58 7.48 -0.17 4.74
C THR A 58 8.02 -1.60 4.73
N GLY A 59 8.32 -2.11 3.54
CA GLY A 59 9.04 -3.35 3.30
C GLY A 59 10.15 -3.16 2.27
N SER A 60 11.26 -3.86 2.41
CA SER A 60 12.35 -3.89 1.43
C SER A 60 13.06 -5.24 1.55
N SER A 61 13.31 -5.89 0.42
CA SER A 61 14.00 -7.17 0.42
C SER A 61 15.52 -6.98 0.41
N THR A 62 16.24 -8.04 0.75
CA THR A 62 17.70 -8.13 0.58
C THR A 62 18.10 -7.80 -0.87
N ASP A 63 19.31 -7.26 -1.04
CA ASP A 63 19.89 -6.85 -2.33
C ASP A 63 19.05 -5.87 -3.15
N ASN A 64 18.12 -5.18 -2.48
CA ASN A 64 17.17 -4.25 -3.07
C ASN A 64 16.39 -4.83 -4.28
N LYS A 65 15.99 -6.09 -4.22
CA LYS A 65 15.15 -6.71 -5.28
C LYS A 65 13.72 -6.18 -5.31
N SER A 66 13.19 -5.78 -4.16
CA SER A 66 11.85 -5.20 -4.04
C SER A 66 11.77 -4.14 -2.95
N ALA A 67 10.81 -3.22 -3.11
CA ALA A 67 10.47 -2.19 -2.15
C ALA A 67 8.96 -1.99 -2.11
N TRP A 68 8.39 -1.94 -0.91
CA TRP A 68 6.95 -1.92 -0.70
C TRP A 68 6.55 -0.85 0.30
N PHE A 69 5.44 -0.18 0.02
CA PHE A 69 4.68 0.55 1.02
C PHE A 69 3.22 0.11 0.96
N VAL A 70 2.69 -0.31 2.11
CA VAL A 70 1.27 -0.59 2.29
C VAL A 70 0.75 0.38 3.32
N GLY A 71 -0.29 1.12 2.99
CA GLY A 71 -0.91 2.09 3.88
C GLY A 71 -2.43 2.10 3.76
N TYR A 72 -3.10 2.50 4.83
CA TYR A 72 -4.55 2.65 4.83
C TYR A 72 -5.03 3.82 5.68
N THR A 73 -6.23 4.25 5.33
CA THR A 73 -7.12 5.14 6.10
C THR A 73 -8.38 4.34 6.45
N PRO A 74 -9.32 4.87 7.27
CA PRO A 74 -10.58 4.18 7.53
C PRO A 74 -11.39 3.84 6.26
N GLN A 75 -11.19 4.55 5.15
CA GLN A 75 -11.99 4.42 3.93
C GLN A 75 -11.30 3.61 2.82
N VAL A 76 -9.97 3.61 2.76
CA VAL A 76 -9.23 3.01 1.64
C VAL A 76 -7.88 2.45 2.09
N VAL A 77 -7.51 1.33 1.48
CA VAL A 77 -6.18 0.72 1.54
C VAL A 77 -5.50 0.87 0.18
N GLY A 78 -4.22 1.21 0.19
CA GLY A 78 -3.39 1.32 -1.01
C GLY A 78 -2.07 0.58 -0.83
N VAL A 79 -1.57 0.00 -1.92
CA VAL A 79 -0.32 -0.74 -1.95
C VAL A 79 0.50 -0.26 -3.12
N VAL A 80 1.78 0.05 -2.87
CA VAL A 80 2.76 0.33 -3.91
C VAL A 80 3.93 -0.61 -3.72
N GLY A 81 4.20 -1.40 -4.75
CA GLY A 81 5.35 -2.30 -4.83
C GLY A 81 6.20 -1.97 -6.05
N LEU A 82 7.51 -1.95 -5.86
CA LEU A 82 8.49 -1.80 -6.92
C LEU A 82 9.44 -3.00 -6.90
N TYR A 83 9.73 -3.53 -8.07
CA TYR A 83 10.71 -4.57 -8.32
C TYR A 83 11.27 -4.38 -9.73
N GLN A 84 12.49 -4.85 -9.98
CA GLN A 84 13.11 -4.80 -11.30
C GLN A 84 13.30 -6.22 -11.82
N VAL A 85 12.95 -6.41 -13.09
CA VAL A 85 13.05 -7.70 -13.79
C VAL A 85 14.05 -7.54 -14.92
N GLY A 86 15.01 -8.47 -14.99
CA GLY A 86 16.03 -8.52 -16.02
C GLY A 86 15.50 -9.03 -17.37
N PRO A 87 16.33 -9.04 -18.42
CA PRO A 87 15.93 -9.42 -19.77
C PRO A 87 15.34 -10.83 -19.90
N ASN A 88 15.63 -11.72 -18.96
CA ASN A 88 15.18 -13.12 -18.99
C ASN A 88 14.18 -13.46 -17.87
N GLY A 89 13.60 -12.47 -17.19
CA GLY A 89 12.61 -12.68 -16.13
C GLY A 89 13.20 -12.85 -14.72
N GLU A 90 14.52 -12.74 -14.57
CA GLU A 90 15.22 -12.82 -13.29
C GLU A 90 15.04 -11.56 -12.43
N GLU A 91 15.10 -11.71 -11.11
CA GLU A 91 15.06 -10.56 -10.20
C GLU A 91 16.38 -9.78 -10.24
N GLU A 92 16.29 -8.48 -10.50
CA GLU A 92 17.44 -7.57 -10.49
C GLU A 92 17.41 -6.63 -9.29
N THR A 93 18.60 -6.14 -8.92
CA THR A 93 18.69 -5.05 -7.95
C THR A 93 18.06 -3.81 -8.58
N ILE A 94 17.13 -3.18 -7.88
CA ILE A 94 16.45 -1.99 -8.39
C ILE A 94 17.50 -0.90 -8.66
N THR A 95 17.55 -0.43 -9.90
CA THR A 95 18.38 0.72 -10.28
C THR A 95 17.85 1.96 -9.57
N PRO A 96 18.67 2.70 -8.79
CA PRO A 96 18.18 3.85 -8.05
C PRO A 96 17.63 4.96 -8.95
N PHE A 97 16.53 5.58 -8.53
CA PHE A 97 15.87 6.68 -9.24
C PHE A 97 15.10 7.59 -8.26
N GLY A 98 14.49 8.68 -8.78
CA GLY A 98 13.67 9.58 -7.97
C GLY A 98 14.45 10.38 -6.91
N GLY A 99 15.76 10.55 -7.09
CA GLY A 99 16.63 11.26 -6.14
C GLY A 99 17.10 10.40 -4.95
N TYR A 100 16.73 9.12 -4.90
CA TYR A 100 17.16 8.21 -3.85
C TYR A 100 18.40 7.42 -4.25
N ARG A 101 19.28 7.16 -3.27
CA ARG A 101 20.47 6.28 -3.45
C ARG A 101 20.11 4.80 -3.46
N GLN A 102 18.96 4.45 -2.87
CA GLN A 102 18.42 3.10 -2.79
C GLN A 102 16.89 3.19 -2.76
N ILE A 103 16.21 2.26 -3.44
CA ILE A 103 14.75 2.23 -3.45
C ILE A 103 14.28 1.37 -2.28
N THR A 104 13.68 1.96 -1.25
CA THR A 104 13.16 1.24 -0.09
C THR A 104 11.69 1.56 0.06
N GLY A 105 10.97 0.87 0.95
CA GLY A 105 9.57 1.21 1.22
C GLY A 105 9.38 2.65 1.71
N GLY A 106 10.41 3.26 2.31
CA GLY A 106 10.42 4.64 2.76
C GLY A 106 10.91 5.67 1.74
N SER A 107 11.10 5.27 0.47
CA SER A 107 11.43 6.19 -0.61
C SER A 107 10.32 6.27 -1.65
N VAL A 108 10.60 6.00 -2.93
CA VAL A 108 9.63 6.14 -4.03
C VAL A 108 8.27 5.45 -3.77
N PRO A 109 8.18 4.23 -3.18
CA PRO A 109 6.90 3.62 -2.86
C PRO A 109 5.99 4.46 -1.96
N VAL A 110 6.51 5.02 -0.86
CA VAL A 110 5.69 5.88 0.01
C VAL A 110 5.40 7.23 -0.65
N ASP A 111 6.30 7.75 -1.51
CA ASP A 111 6.04 8.97 -2.27
C ASP A 111 4.87 8.80 -3.24
N ILE A 112 4.87 7.71 -4.03
CA ILE A 112 3.77 7.36 -4.95
C ILE A 112 2.48 7.14 -4.17
N TRP A 113 2.52 6.36 -3.09
CA TRP A 113 1.33 6.11 -2.28
C TRP A 113 0.77 7.42 -1.72
N THR A 114 1.64 8.31 -1.26
CA THR A 114 1.24 9.61 -0.71
C THR A 114 0.61 10.49 -1.78
N ALA A 115 1.16 10.50 -3.00
CA ALA A 115 0.56 11.21 -4.13
C ALA A 115 -0.81 10.63 -4.53
N MET A 116 -0.93 9.31 -4.62
CA MET A 116 -2.20 8.62 -4.92
C MET A 116 -3.30 8.92 -3.90
N MET A 117 -2.91 9.14 -2.65
CA MET A 117 -3.81 9.42 -1.53
C MET A 117 -4.02 10.90 -1.26
N GLY A 118 -3.30 11.77 -1.99
CA GLY A 118 -3.48 13.21 -1.98
C GLY A 118 -4.82 13.64 -2.60
N PRO A 119 -5.16 14.94 -2.52
CA PRO A 119 -6.28 15.52 -3.26
C PRO A 119 -6.10 15.42 -4.78
#